data_AF-A0AA91VHB1-F1
#
_entry.id   AF-A0AA91VHB1-F1
#
_cell.length_a   1.000
_cell.length_b   1.000
_cell.length_c   1.000
_cell.angle_alpha   90.00
_cell.angle_beta   90.00
_cell.angle_gamma   90.00
#
_symmetry.space_group_name_H-M   'P 1'
#
loop_
_entity.id
_entity.type
_entity.pdbx_description
1 polymer ?
#
loop_
_entity_poly.entity_id
_entity_poly.type
_entity_poly.pdbx_seq_one_letter_code
_entity_poly.pdbx_strand_id
1 'polypeptide(L)' 'MQINQVPFRVLLPQQFWEQANSEEELNQMIEQYFSVGYPNYEIQEIVEDDKYHLAICTRED' A
#
# COMPACT_ATOMS: atom_id res chain seq x y z
N MET A 1 24.65 -12.76 -1.09
CA MET A 1 23.65 -12.79 -0.01
C MET A 1 22.29 -12.66 -0.67
N GLN A 2 21.49 -13.72 -0.71
CA GLN A 2 20.10 -13.60 -1.16
C GLN A 2 19.34 -12.91 -0.03
N ILE A 3 19.01 -11.63 -0.22
CA ILE A 3 18.09 -10.94 0.66
C ILE A 3 16.71 -11.49 0.28
N ASN A 4 16.20 -12.42 1.08
CA ASN A 4 14.78 -12.78 1.02
C ASN A 4 14.01 -11.53 1.46
N GLN A 5 13.72 -10.60 0.54
CA GLN A 5 12.80 -9.52 0.81
C GLN A 5 11.44 -10.18 1.06
N VAL A 6 11.08 -10.34 2.33
CA VAL A 6 9.80 -10.94 2.70
C VAL A 6 8.71 -9.94 2.30
N PRO A 7 7.83 -10.29 1.33
CA PRO A 7 6.76 -9.39 0.95
C PRO A 7 5.76 -9.30 2.11
N PHE A 8 5.56 -8.08 2.60
CA PHE A 8 4.51 -7.74 3.55
C PHE A 8 3.22 -7.42 2.80
N ARG A 9 2.09 -7.78 3.39
CA ARG A 9 0.77 -7.44 2.88
C ARG A 9 0.12 -6.47 3.85
N VAL A 10 -0.14 -5.26 3.39
CA VAL A 10 -0.80 -4.21 4.16
C VAL A 10 -2.22 -4.08 3.63
N LEU A 11 -3.20 -4.27 4.51
CA LEU A 11 -4.60 -4.03 4.17
C LEU A 11 -4.83 -2.52 4.07
N LEU A 12 -5.34 -2.07 2.93
CA LEU A 12 -5.68 -0.68 2.70
C LEU A 12 -7.13 -0.43 3.13
N PRO A 13 -7.40 0.68 3.84
CA PRO A 13 -8.75 1.08 4.17
C PRO A 13 -9.61 1.21 2.91
N GLN A 14 -10.74 0.52 2.86
CA GLN A 14 -11.73 0.65 1.79
C GLN A 14 -12.17 2.11 1.59
N GLN A 15 -12.15 2.91 2.67
CA GLN A 15 -12.46 4.33 2.65
C GLN A 15 -11.64 5.13 1.63
N PHE A 16 -10.44 4.69 1.26
CA PHE A 16 -9.64 5.39 0.24
C PHE A 16 -10.33 5.36 -1.14
N TRP A 17 -10.92 4.23 -1.52
CA TRP A 17 -11.69 4.09 -2.77
C TRP A 17 -13.06 4.75 -2.70
N GLU A 18 -13.65 4.85 -1.50
CA GLU A 18 -14.92 5.56 -1.33
C GLU A 18 -14.75 7.09 -1.33
N GLN A 19 -13.57 7.59 -0.95
CA GLN A 19 -13.29 9.03 -0.81
C GLN A 19 -12.53 9.63 -2.00
N ALA A 20 -11.68 8.84 -2.66
CA ALA A 20 -10.92 9.31 -3.80
C ALA A 20 -11.85 9.51 -5.01
N ASN A 21 -11.84 10.72 -5.60
CA ASN A 21 -12.61 11.01 -6.80
C ASN A 21 -11.83 10.69 -8.09
N SER A 22 -10.57 10.29 -7.95
CA SER A 22 -9.66 9.99 -9.05
C SER A 22 -8.53 9.09 -8.57
N GLU A 23 -7.94 8.34 -9.49
CA GLU A 23 -6.78 7.48 -9.23
C GLU A 23 -5.60 8.28 -8.64
N GLU A 24 -5.41 9.53 -9.07
CA GLU A 24 -4.37 10.41 -8.54
C GLU A 24 -4.59 10.75 -7.06
N GLU A 25 -5.83 11.03 -6.64
CA GLU A 25 -6.17 11.23 -5.23
C GLU A 25 -5.98 9.94 -4.43
N LEU A 26 -6.39 8.80 -4.99
CA LEU A 26 -6.24 7.50 -4.34
C LEU A 26 -4.76 7.20 -4.05
N ASN A 27 -3.89 7.41 -5.04
CA ASN A 27 -2.45 7.22 -4.89
C ASN A 27 -1.89 8.15 -3.81
N GLN A 28 -2.25 9.44 -3.81
CA GLN A 28 -1.80 10.38 -2.78
C GLN A 28 -2.26 9.96 -1.37
N MET A 29 -3.49 9.48 -1.21
CA MET A 29 -4.00 8.99 0.07
C MET A 29 -3.21 7.78 0.56
N ILE A 30 -2.92 6.83 -0.34
CA ILE A 30 -2.12 5.64 -0.03
C ILE A 30 -0.70 6.05 0.35
N GLU A 31 -0.05 6.93 -0.40
CA GLU A 31 1.30 7.43 -0.09
C GLU A 31 1.37 8.12 1.29
N GLN A 32 0.40 8.97 1.61
CA GLN A 32 0.32 9.61 2.93
C GLN A 32 0.13 8.58 4.05
N TYR A 33 -0.71 7.58 3.84
CA TYR A 33 -0.93 6.49 4.79
C TYR A 33 0.36 5.70 5.06
N PHE A 34 1.12 5.37 4.01
CA PHE A 34 2.41 4.70 4.13
C PHE A 34 3.48 5.58 4.78
N SER A 35 3.53 6.87 4.45
CA SER A 35 4.49 7.81 5.04
C SER A 35 4.37 7.89 6.56
N VAL A 36 3.14 7.82 7.10
CA VAL A 36 2.89 7.91 8.55
C VAL A 36 2.94 6.55 9.24
N GLY A 37 2.36 5.52 8.63
CA GLY A 37 2.22 4.19 9.26
C GLY A 37 3.39 3.24 8.99
N TYR A 38 4.11 3.43 7.89
CA TYR A 38 5.04 2.46 7.32
C TYR A 38 6.26 3.14 6.65
N PRO A 39 7.05 3.95 7.37
CA PRO A 39 8.08 4.81 6.79
C PRO A 39 9.24 4.07 6.09
N ASN A 40 9.44 2.78 6.36
CA ASN A 40 10.49 1.94 5.74
C ASN A 40 9.91 0.88 4.79
N TYR A 41 8.65 1.04 4.38
CA TYR A 41 7.99 0.10 3.48
C TYR A 41 7.90 0.74 2.10
N GLU A 42 8.40 0.01 1.10
CA GLU A 42 8.24 0.36 -0.30
C GLU A 42 7.08 -0.44 -0.89
N ILE A 43 6.08 0.24 -1.44
CA ILE A 43 4.96 -0.40 -2.14
C ILE A 43 5.48 -0.95 -3.46
N GLN A 44 5.32 -2.26 -3.66
CA GLN A 44 5.68 -2.93 -4.91
C GLN A 44 4.47 -3.07 -5.83
N GLU A 45 3.31 -3.40 -5.26
CA GLU A 45 2.09 -3.69 -6.01
C GLU A 45 0.86 -3.37 -5.15
N ILE A 46 -0.21 -2.89 -5.77
CA ILE A 46 -1.54 -2.80 -5.16
C ILE A 46 -2.42 -3.84 -5.83
N VAL A 47 -2.97 -4.75 -5.03
CA VAL A 47 -3.91 -5.79 -5.45
C VAL A 47 -5.29 -5.39 -5.00
N GLU A 48 -6.16 -5.19 -5.96
CA GLU A 48 -7.55 -4.83 -5.76
C GLU A 48 -8.43 -6.07 -5.98
N ASP A 49 -9.28 -6.38 -5.01
CA ASP A 49 -10.27 -7.44 -5.06
C ASP A 49 -11.63 -6.84 -4.67
N ASP A 50 -12.75 -7.42 -5.11
CA ASP A 50 -14.10 -6.90 -4.85
C ASP A 50 -14.39 -6.66 -3.35
N LYS A 51 -13.62 -7.29 -2.45
CA LYS A 51 -13.82 -7.23 -1.00
C LYS A 51 -12.68 -6.59 -0.21
N TYR A 52 -11.50 -6.45 -0.79
CA TYR A 52 -10.34 -5.94 -0.07
C TYR A 52 -9.30 -5.37 -1.03
N HIS A 53 -8.58 -4.38 -0.54
CA HIS A 53 -7.46 -3.79 -1.25
C HIS A 53 -6.19 -4.02 -0.44
N LEU A 54 -5.16 -4.57 -1.07
CA LEU A 54 -3.92 -4.97 -0.44
C LEU A 54 -2.74 -4.28 -1.12
N ALA A 55 -1.89 -3.64 -0.34
CA ALA A 55 -0.56 -3.26 -0.81
C ALA A 55 0.43 -4.37 -0.47
N ILE A 56 1.13 -4.86 -1.49
CA ILE A 56 2.30 -5.72 -1.35
C ILE A 56 3.51 -4.79 -1.20
N CYS A 57 4.22 -4.92 -0.09
CA CYS A 57 5.33 -4.05 0.24
C CYS A 57 6.58 -4.85 0.59
N THR A 58 7.74 -4.29 0.29
CA THR A 58 9.00 -4.77 0.84
C THR A 58 9.43 -3.81 1.93
N ARG A 59 10.00 -4.34 3.01
CA ARG A 59 10.68 -3.49 3.99
C ARG A 59 12.15 -3.46 3.62
N GLU A 60 12.67 -2.27 3.35
CA GLU A 60 14.12 -2.08 3.33
C GLU A 60 14.61 -2.00 4.78
N ASP A 61 15.53 -2.88 5.14
CA ASP A 61 16.18 -2.98 6.46
C ASP A 61 17.57 -2.36 6.38
#